data_AF-A0A2M8GIC3-F1
#
_entry.id   AF-A0A2M8GIC3-F1
#
_cell.length_a   1.000
_cell.length_b   1.000
_cell.length_c   1.000
_cell.angle_alpha   90.00
_cell.angle_beta   90.00
_cell.angle_gamma   90.00
#
_symmetry.space_group_name_H-M   'P 1'
#
loop_
_entity.id
_entity.type
_entity.pdbx_description
1 polymer ?
#
loop_
_entity_poly.entity_id
_entity_poly.type
_entity_poly.pdbx_seq_one_letter_code
_entity_poly.pdbx_strand_id
1 'polypeptide(L)' 'MSLIIRKKAVRKEIQNMAGYFKGYIKVVVDVEREILTGGGDRHFDDEQILLADGSKQENF' A
#
# COMPACT_ATOMS: atom_id res chain seq x y z
N MET A 1 -9.21 4.32 0.94
CA MET A 1 -9.41 3.11 0.12
C MET A 1 -8.04 2.64 -0.28
N SER A 2 -7.62 1.50 0.26
CA SER A 2 -6.27 0.98 0.09
C SER A 2 -6.18 0.10 -1.16
N LEU A 3 -5.10 0.26 -1.92
CA LEU A 3 -4.83 -0.51 -3.14
C LEU A 3 -3.47 -1.20 -3.02
N ILE A 4 -3.44 -2.49 -3.34
CA ILE A 4 -2.20 -3.26 -3.44
C ILE A 4 -1.63 -3.14 -4.86
N ILE A 5 -0.36 -2.79 -4.96
CA ILE A 5 0.39 -2.56 -6.18
C ILE A 5 1.48 -3.62 -6.27
N ARG A 6 1.41 -4.44 -7.32
CA ARG A 6 2.36 -5.54 -7.58
C ARG A 6 3.27 -5.32 -8.78
N LYS A 7 2.96 -4.30 -9.56
CA LYS A 7 3.65 -3.93 -10.79
C LYS A 7 3.71 -2.41 -10.84
N LYS A 8 4.39 -1.87 -11.84
CA LYS A 8 4.44 -0.42 -12.07
C LYS A 8 3.03 0.18 -12.09
N ALA A 9 2.74 1.04 -11.13
CA ALA A 9 1.43 1.65 -10.99
C ALA A 9 1.09 2.54 -12.20
N VAL A 10 -0.16 2.50 -12.64
CA VAL A 10 -0.69 3.42 -13.64
C VAL A 10 -1.18 4.70 -12.98
N ARG A 11 -1.28 5.79 -13.77
CA ARG A 11 -1.68 7.11 -13.28
C ARG A 11 -3.00 7.10 -12.48
N LYS A 12 -3.96 6.27 -12.88
CA LYS A 12 -5.26 6.14 -12.20
C LYS A 12 -5.12 5.57 -10.79
N GLU A 13 -4.25 4.56 -10.60
CA GLU A 13 -4.00 3.96 -9.28
C GLU A 13 -3.35 4.98 -8.34
N ILE A 14 -2.37 5.74 -8.85
CA ILE A 14 -1.70 6.81 -8.11
C ILE A 14 -2.71 7.89 -7.70
N GLN A 15 -3.58 8.33 -8.62
CA GLN A 15 -4.62 9.33 -8.33
C GLN A 15 -5.62 8.83 -7.29
N ASN A 16 -6.02 7.56 -7.37
CA ASN A 16 -6.93 6.96 -6.39
C ASN A 16 -6.29 6.93 -5.00
N MET A 17 -5.03 6.50 -4.88
CA MET A 17 -4.31 6.48 -3.60
C MET A 17 -4.12 7.88 -3.02
N ALA A 18 -3.85 8.88 -3.87
CA ALA A 18 -3.65 10.27 -3.46
C ALA A 18 -4.92 11.00 -3.05
N GLY A 19 -6.10 10.45 -3.35
CA GLY A 19 -7.39 11.08 -3.08
C GLY A 19 -7.62 11.35 -1.59
N TYR A 20 -7.13 10.47 -0.71
CA TYR A 20 -7.37 10.58 0.73
C TYR A 20 -6.65 11.78 1.36
N PHE A 21 -5.36 11.95 1.04
CA PHE A 21 -4.54 13.06 1.55
C PHE A 21 -4.28 14.16 0.52
N LYS A 22 -5.22 14.37 -0.43
CA LYS A 22 -5.20 15.47 -1.42
C LYS A 22 -3.86 15.66 -2.13
N GLY A 23 -3.26 14.57 -2.61
CA GLY A 23 -1.98 14.61 -3.34
C GLY A 23 -0.80 13.93 -2.63
N TYR A 24 -0.95 13.60 -1.35
CA TYR A 24 0.00 12.79 -0.60
C TYR A 24 -0.47 11.33 -0.51
N ILE A 25 0.46 10.38 -0.50
CA ILE A 25 0.18 8.95 -0.40
C ILE A 25 1.06 8.38 0.72
N LYS A 26 0.41 7.76 1.70
CA LYS A 26 1.07 6.84 2.64
C LYS A 26 1.10 5.45 2.00
N VAL A 27 2.22 4.76 2.16
CA VAL A 27 2.38 3.39 1.70
C VAL A 27 2.96 2.52 2.81
N VAL A 28 2.69 1.22 2.72
CA VAL A 28 3.37 0.14 3.43
C VAL A 28 3.95 -0.79 2.37
N VAL A 29 5.18 -1.24 2.55
CA VAL A 29 5.94 -1.97 1.53
C VAL A 29 6.38 -3.32 2.11
N ASP A 30 6.19 -4.37 1.34
CA ASP A 30 6.87 -5.64 1.53
C ASP A 30 8.08 -5.67 0.58
N VAL A 31 9.28 -5.56 1.16
CA VAL A 31 10.52 -5.45 0.41
C VAL A 31 10.93 -6.79 -0.21
N GLU A 32 10.65 -7.91 0.46
CA GLU A 32 11.01 -9.24 -0.03
C GLU A 32 10.13 -9.64 -1.22
N ARG A 33 8.85 -9.29 -1.17
CA ARG A 33 7.89 -9.60 -2.25
C ARG A 33 7.80 -8.52 -3.31
N GLU A 34 8.49 -7.38 -3.15
CA GLU A 34 8.49 -6.22 -4.05
C GLU A 34 7.08 -5.67 -4.34
N ILE A 35 6.22 -5.64 -3.32
CA ILE A 35 4.84 -5.14 -3.41
C ILE A 35 4.60 -4.03 -2.38
N LEU A 36 3.61 -3.17 -2.63
CA LEU A 36 3.20 -2.14 -1.68
C LEU A 36 1.69 -2.01 -1.62
N THR A 37 1.18 -1.48 -0.52
CA THR A 37 -0.20 -1.05 -0.37
C THR A 37 -0.24 0.43 0.03
N GLY A 38 -1.20 1.20 -0.47
CA GLY A 38 -1.38 2.60 -0.10
C GLY A 38 -2.77 3.15 -0.40
N GLY A 39 -3.04 4.36 0.11
CA GLY A 39 -4.36 5.02 -0.02
C GLY A 39 -5.31 4.78 1.15
N GLY A 40 -4.86 4.08 2.18
CA GLY A 40 -5.52 3.98 3.49
C GLY A 40 -5.36 5.26 4.32
N ASP A 41 -6.15 5.37 5.40
CA ASP A 41 -6.03 6.48 6.35
C ASP A 41 -4.78 6.29 7.24
N ARG A 42 -4.64 5.07 7.78
CA ARG A 42 -3.55 4.69 8.67
C ARG A 42 -2.69 3.60 8.04
N HIS A 43 -1.40 3.58 8.38
CA HIS A 43 -0.48 2.52 7.96
C HIS A 43 -0.97 1.13 8.39
N PHE A 44 -1.65 1.03 9.54
CA PHE A 44 -2.28 -0.20 10.00
C PHE A 44 -3.27 -0.78 8.97
N ASP A 45 -4.08 0.06 8.33
CA ASP A 45 -5.08 -0.41 7.37
C ASP A 45 -4.41 -1.02 6.13
N ASP A 46 -3.30 -0.42 5.67
CA ASP A 46 -2.50 -0.87 4.53
C ASP A 46 -1.66 -2.12 4.88
N GLU A 47 -1.13 -2.20 6.11
CA GLU A 47 -0.39 -3.36 6.63
C GLU A 47 -1.28 -4.60 6.72
N GLN A 48 -2.50 -4.47 7.24
CA GLN A 48 -3.45 -5.58 7.34
C GLN A 48 -3.77 -6.21 5.97
N ILE A 49 -3.74 -5.42 4.89
CA ILE A 49 -3.92 -5.93 3.52
C ILE A 49 -2.72 -6.76 3.08
N LEU A 50 -1.50 -6.30 3.36
CA LEU A 50 -0.30 -7.07 3.03
C LEU A 50 -0.24 -8.38 3.83
N LEU A 51 -0.56 -8.33 5.12
CA LEU A 51 -0.62 -9.51 5.98
C LEU A 51 -1.67 -10.52 5.49
N ALA A 52 -2.87 -10.04 5.15
CA ALA A 52 -3.91 -10.88 4.56
C ALA A 52 -3.51 -11.45 3.17
N ASP A 53 -2.64 -10.75 2.45
CA ASP A 53 -2.05 -11.20 1.18
C ASP A 53 -0.86 -12.16 1.35
N GLY A 54 -0.49 -12.49 2.59
CA GLY A 54 0.59 -13.43 2.91
C GLY A 54 1.96 -12.80 3.16
N SER A 55 2.05 -11.47 3.29
CA SER A 55 3.25 -10.81 3.82
C SER A 55 3.41 -11.15 5.29
N LYS A 56 4.64 -11.02 5.80
CA LYS A 56 4.96 -11.33 7.19
C LYS A 56 5.57 -10.13 7.87
N GLN A 57 5.23 -9.96 9.14
CA GLN A 57 5.94 -9.04 10.02
C GLN A 57 7.12 -9.80 10.62
N GLU A 58 8.25 -9.76 9.92
CA GLU A 58 9.51 -10.40 10.31
C GLU A 58 10.69 -9.43 10.15
N ASN A 59 11.85 -9.78 10.72
CA ASN A 59 13.07 -8.94 10.73
C ASN A 59 12.95 -7.65 11.58
N PHE A 60 12.64 -7.82 12.88
CA PHE A 60 12.71 -6.75 13.90
C PHE A 60 14.14 -6.28 14.19
#